data_AF-A0A4Y3PJR6-F1
#
_entry.id   AF-A0A4Y3PJR6-F1
#
_cell.length_a   1.000
_cell.length_b   1.000
_cell.length_c   1.000
_cell.angle_alpha   90.00
_cell.angle_beta   90.00
_cell.angle_gamma   90.00
#
_symmetry.space_group_name_H-M   'P 1'
#
loop_
_entity.id
_entity.type
_entity.pdbx_description
1 polymer ?
#
loop_
_entity_poly.entity_id
_entity_poly.type
_entity_poly.pdbx_seq_one_letter_code
_entity_poly.pdbx_strand_id
1 'polypeptide(L)'
;MIPLKDYPHTKESLLHLLKQSCAQANSHTAAELAEWCWLFWSRWRADEDDLFQQTDELTIDIVMEIAEKWVSQEGAHAAHDVQFSKKQLAKWLERLGEH
;
A
#
# COMPACT_ATOMS: atom_id res chain seq x y z
N MET A 1 9.36 -9.04 13.36
CA MET A 1 8.62 -8.32 12.30
C MET A 1 9.50 -8.29 11.07
N ILE A 2 8.97 -8.68 9.92
CA ILE A 2 9.65 -8.47 8.64
C ILE A 2 9.48 -6.98 8.31
N PRO A 3 10.55 -6.26 7.92
CA PRO A 3 10.42 -4.89 7.46
C PRO A 3 9.46 -4.83 6.28
N LEU A 4 8.53 -3.86 6.26
CA LEU A 4 7.54 -3.77 5.19
C LEU A 4 8.19 -3.66 3.80
N LYS A 5 9.34 -2.98 3.68
CA LYS A 5 10.16 -2.93 2.45
C LYS A 5 10.57 -4.28 1.85
N ASP A 6 10.62 -5.34 2.68
CA ASP A 6 11.00 -6.70 2.27
C ASP A 6 9.74 -7.60 2.09
N TYR A 7 8.55 -7.02 2.24
CA TYR A 7 7.27 -7.72 2.10
C TYR A 7 6.93 -7.90 0.61
N PRO A 8 6.45 -9.09 0.17
CA PRO A 8 6.24 -9.38 -1.25
C PRO A 8 5.25 -8.40 -1.90
N HIS A 9 5.59 -7.83 -3.05
CA HIS A 9 4.76 -6.87 -3.79
C HIS A 9 3.67 -7.57 -4.60
N THR A 10 2.60 -8.00 -3.93
CA THR A 10 1.48 -8.73 -4.55
C THR A 10 0.13 -8.17 -4.10
N LYS A 11 -0.93 -8.45 -4.85
CA LYS A 11 -2.33 -8.14 -4.46
C LYS A 11 -2.68 -8.76 -3.10
N GLU A 12 -2.26 -10.00 -2.85
CA GLU A 12 -2.52 -10.70 -1.59
C GLU A 12 -1.85 -10.00 -0.40
N SER A 13 -0.60 -9.56 -0.58
CA SER A 13 0.12 -8.77 0.41
C SER A 13 -0.58 -7.46 0.69
N LEU A 14 -1.00 -6.71 -0.34
CA LEU A 14 -1.76 -5.46 -0.18
C LEU A 14 -3.05 -5.69 0.63
N LEU A 15 -3.81 -6.73 0.28
CA LEU A 15 -5.03 -7.13 0.99
C LEU A 15 -4.76 -7.44 2.47
N HIS A 16 -3.70 -8.20 2.74
CA HIS A 16 -3.31 -8.56 4.09
C HIS A 16 -2.95 -7.30 4.92
N LEU A 17 -2.13 -6.41 4.36
CA LEU A 17 -1.73 -5.18 5.03
C LEU A 17 -2.91 -4.25 5.30
N LEU A 18 -3.81 -4.06 4.33
CA LEU A 18 -5.03 -3.27 4.51
C LEU A 18 -5.95 -3.85 5.59
N LYS A 19 -6.10 -5.18 5.66
CA LYS A 19 -6.87 -5.85 6.72
C LYS A 19 -6.25 -5.61 8.09
N GLN A 20 -4.92 -5.72 8.21
CA GLN A 20 -4.21 -5.45 9.46
C GLN A 20 -4.37 -3.99 9.91
N SER A 21 -4.21 -3.03 8.99
CA SER A 21 -4.43 -1.61 9.27
C SER A 21 -5.88 -1.33 9.67
N CYS A 22 -6.87 -1.94 9.02
CA CYS A 22 -8.28 -1.77 9.35
C CYS A 22 -8.63 -2.34 10.74
N ALA A 23 -8.03 -3.47 11.10
CA ALA A 23 -8.21 -4.12 12.39
C ALA A 23 -7.51 -3.39 13.55
N GLN A 24 -6.71 -2.34 13.27
CA GLN A 24 -5.79 -1.72 14.24
C GLN A 24 -4.89 -2.75 14.93
N ALA A 25 -4.57 -3.83 14.22
CA ALA A 25 -3.53 -4.74 14.67
C ALA A 25 -2.22 -3.93 14.60
N ASN A 26 -1.59 -3.66 15.75
CA ASN A 26 -0.39 -2.82 15.96
C ASN A 26 0.88 -3.31 15.22
N SER A 27 0.76 -3.84 14.01
CA SER A 27 1.88 -4.42 13.27
C SER A 27 2.63 -3.39 12.44
N HIS A 28 1.91 -2.49 11.77
CA HIS A 28 2.49 -1.49 10.88
C HIS A 28 1.67 -0.20 10.89
N THR A 29 2.38 0.92 10.82
CA THR A 29 1.80 2.26 10.71
C THR A 29 1.27 2.53 9.30
N ALA A 30 0.36 3.49 9.17
CA ALA A 30 -0.14 3.94 7.87
C ALA A 30 1.00 4.50 6.98
N ALA A 31 2.02 5.09 7.61
CA ALA A 31 3.26 5.52 6.95
C ALA A 31 4.00 4.36 6.27
N GLU A 32 4.25 3.27 7.00
CA GLU A 32 4.95 2.10 6.45
C GLU A 32 4.14 1.45 5.32
N LEU A 33 2.81 1.41 5.42
CA LEU A 33 1.95 0.93 4.33
C LEU A 33 2.06 1.82 3.08
N ALA A 34 2.12 3.15 3.27
CA ALA A 34 2.25 4.09 2.17
C ALA A 34 3.62 4.02 1.49
N GLU A 35 4.68 3.90 2.28
CA GLU A 35 6.03 3.63 1.79
C GLU A 35 6.08 2.31 0.99
N TRP A 36 5.46 1.24 1.50
CA TRP A 36 5.40 -0.03 0.79
C TRP A 36 4.62 0.07 -0.52
N CYS A 37 3.50 0.79 -0.56
CA CYS A 37 2.77 1.03 -1.80
C CYS A 37 3.59 1.85 -2.79
N TRP A 38 4.34 2.83 -2.32
CA TRP A 38 5.26 3.59 -3.18
C TRP A 38 6.36 2.71 -3.77
N LEU A 39 6.94 1.81 -2.98
CA LEU A 39 7.91 0.83 -3.44
C LEU A 39 7.30 -0.13 -4.47
N PHE A 40 6.09 -0.65 -4.21
CA PHE A 40 5.36 -1.50 -5.15
C PHE A 40 5.19 -0.78 -6.49
N TRP A 41 4.62 0.43 -6.48
CA TRP A 41 4.42 1.20 -7.70
C TRP A 41 5.73 1.46 -8.46
N SER A 42 6.80 1.81 -7.73
CA SER A 42 8.13 2.05 -8.32
C SER A 42 8.66 0.79 -9.03
N ARG A 43 8.52 -0.38 -8.41
CA ARG A 43 8.92 -1.67 -9.00
C ARG A 43 8.04 -2.09 -10.17
N TRP A 44 6.73 -1.89 -10.07
CA TRP A 44 5.78 -2.12 -11.16
C TRP A 44 6.10 -1.24 -12.38
N ARG A 45 6.46 0.03 -12.16
CA ARG A 45 6.94 0.96 -13.21
C ARG A 45 8.24 0.51 -13.88
N ALA A 46 9.12 -0.13 -13.12
CA ALA A 46 10.39 -0.67 -13.60
C ALA A 46 10.24 -2.09 -14.21
N ASP A 47 9.03 -2.66 -14.17
CA ASP A 47 8.72 -4.04 -14.54
C ASP A 47 9.65 -5.07 -13.87
N GLU A 48 10.00 -4.82 -12.61
CA GLU A 48 10.74 -5.78 -11.79
C GLU A 48 9.85 -7.01 -11.52
N ASP A 49 10.43 -8.22 -11.55
CA ASP A 49 9.74 -9.49 -11.28
C ASP A 49 8.47 -9.71 -12.14
N ASP A 50 8.42 -9.16 -13.36
CA ASP A 50 7.26 -9.20 -14.28
C ASP A 50 5.97 -8.63 -13.62
N LEU A 51 6.13 -7.70 -12.67
CA LEU A 51 5.01 -7.12 -11.92
C LEU A 51 4.03 -6.38 -12.82
N PHE A 52 4.48 -5.79 -13.93
CA PHE A 52 3.60 -5.10 -14.85
C PHE A 52 2.54 -6.04 -15.42
N GLN A 53 2.93 -7.28 -15.74
CA GLN A 53 2.03 -8.28 -16.31
C GLN A 53 1.19 -9.01 -15.26
N GLN A 54 1.71 -9.17 -14.05
CA GLN A 54 1.06 -9.94 -12.99
C GLN A 54 0.09 -9.12 -12.12
N THR A 55 0.19 -7.78 -12.18
CA THR A 55 -0.63 -6.89 -11.36
C THR A 55 -1.79 -6.36 -12.18
N ASP A 56 -3.02 -6.59 -11.72
CA ASP A 56 -4.21 -6.02 -12.35
C ASP A 56 -4.31 -4.50 -12.16
N GLU A 57 -5.02 -3.84 -13.09
CA GLU A 57 -5.16 -2.38 -13.11
C GLU A 57 -5.78 -1.82 -11.82
N LEU A 58 -6.72 -2.55 -11.21
CA LEU A 58 -7.36 -2.11 -9.98
C LEU A 58 -6.40 -2.16 -8.78
N THR A 59 -5.58 -3.20 -8.70
CA THR A 59 -4.53 -3.30 -7.68
C THR A 59 -3.56 -2.13 -7.79
N ILE A 60 -3.07 -1.82 -9.00
CA ILE A 60 -2.12 -0.70 -9.15
C ILE A 60 -2.75 0.67 -8.93
N ASP A 61 -4.03 0.87 -9.29
CA ASP A 61 -4.78 2.11 -8.99
C ASP A 61 -4.83 2.38 -7.48
N ILE A 62 -5.13 1.35 -6.69
CA ILE A 62 -5.19 1.47 -5.23
C ILE A 62 -3.79 1.67 -4.63
N VAL A 63 -2.78 0.95 -5.12
CA VAL A 63 -1.38 1.16 -4.72
C VAL A 63 -0.97 2.61 -4.98
N MET A 64 -1.31 3.17 -6.13
CA MET A 64 -1.05 4.57 -6.45
C MET A 64 -1.77 5.53 -5.50
N GLU A 65 -3.07 5.34 -5.26
CA GLU A 65 -3.87 6.21 -4.37
C GLU A 65 -3.27 6.28 -2.95
N ILE A 66 -2.73 5.15 -2.47
CA ILE A 66 -2.06 5.06 -1.16
C ILE A 66 -0.66 5.69 -1.23
N ALA A 67 0.14 5.38 -2.26
CA ALA A 67 1.48 5.89 -2.46
C ALA A 67 1.53 7.42 -2.61
N GLU A 68 0.51 8.01 -3.24
CA GLU A 68 0.38 9.47 -3.34
C GLU A 68 0.30 10.14 -1.96
N LYS A 69 -0.24 9.45 -0.94
CA LYS A 69 -0.26 9.99 0.44
C LYS A 69 1.13 10.08 1.04
N TRP A 70 2.06 9.24 0.60
CA TRP A 70 3.47 9.30 0.98
C TRP A 70 4.20 10.46 0.28
N VAL A 71 4.04 10.57 -1.05
CA VAL A 71 4.76 11.57 -1.87
C VAL A 71 4.23 12.99 -1.67
N SER A 72 2.93 13.14 -1.45
CA SER A 72 2.28 14.47 -1.36
C SER A 72 2.63 15.23 -0.06
N GLN A 73 3.36 14.61 0.85
CA GLN A 73 3.82 15.27 2.07
C GLN A 73 5.33 15.53 1.96
N GLU A 74 5.72 16.63 1.30
CA GLU A 74 7.12 17.03 1.17
C GLU A 74 7.68 17.55 2.52
N GLY A 75 8.60 16.79 3.13
CA GLY A 75 9.39 17.20 4.28
C GLY A 75 9.82 16.03 5.16
N ALA A 76 11.01 16.08 5.76
CA ALA A 76 11.53 15.00 6.63
C ALA A 76 10.67 14.67 7.88
N HIS A 77 9.60 15.44 8.14
CA HIS A 77 8.62 15.23 9.20
C HIS A 77 7.30 14.60 8.72
N ALA A 78 7.09 14.51 7.41
CA ALA A 78 5.79 14.22 6.83
C ALA A 78 5.46 12.72 6.78
N ALA A 79 6.49 11.86 6.74
CA ALA A 79 6.34 10.41 6.85
C ALA A 79 5.55 9.97 8.10
N HIS A 80 5.55 10.75 9.19
CA HIS A 80 4.87 10.37 10.43
C HIS A 80 3.38 10.78 10.49
N ASP A 81 2.88 11.61 9.56
CA ASP A 81 1.51 12.14 9.59
C ASP A 81 0.56 11.45 8.59
N VAL A 82 1.04 10.43 7.87
CA VAL A 82 0.16 9.61 7.03
C VAL A 82 -0.85 8.91 7.92
N GLN A 83 -2.12 9.27 7.77
CA GLN A 83 -3.23 8.62 8.44
C GLN A 83 -4.29 8.21 7.43
N PHE A 84 -4.77 6.98 7.56
CA PHE A 84 -5.90 6.49 6.79
C PHE A 84 -7.12 6.40 7.69
N SER A 85 -8.23 6.98 7.25
CA SER A 85 -9.50 6.75 7.94
C SER A 85 -9.95 5.31 7.74
N LYS A 86 -10.66 4.75 8.72
CA LYS A 86 -11.27 3.41 8.59
C LYS A 86 -12.18 3.31 7.36
N LYS A 87 -12.84 4.40 6.97
CA LYS A 87 -13.68 4.47 5.76
C LYS A 87 -12.85 4.30 4.48
N GLN A 88 -11.67 4.91 4.40
CA GLN A 88 -10.78 4.75 3.25
C GLN A 88 -10.22 3.32 3.17
N LEU A 89 -9.76 2.78 4.29
CA LEU A 89 -9.26 1.40 4.35
C LEU A 89 -10.35 0.39 3.96
N ALA A 90 -11.57 0.56 4.47
CA ALA A 90 -12.71 -0.28 4.10
C ALA A 90 -13.04 -0.17 2.61
N LYS A 91 -13.06 1.05 2.04
CA LYS A 91 -13.30 1.26 0.62
C LYS A 91 -12.26 0.54 -0.26
N TRP A 92 -10.98 0.61 0.08
CA TRP A 92 -9.94 -0.12 -0.66
C TRP A 92 -10.06 -1.63 -0.53
N LEU A 93 -10.40 -2.12 0.66
CA LEU A 93 -10.65 -3.55 0.90
C LEU A 93 -11.85 -4.08 0.11
N GLU A 94 -12.96 -3.33 0.09
CA GLU A 94 -14.15 -3.68 -0.69
C GLU A 94 -13.80 -3.75 -2.18
N ARG A 95 -13.12 -2.72 -2.72
CA ARG A 95 -12.67 -2.71 -4.12
C ARG A 95 -11.78 -3.90 -4.46
N LEU A 96 -10.80 -4.24 -3.62
CA LEU A 96 -9.88 -5.36 -3.89
C LEU A 96 -10.51 -6.75 -3.73
N GLY A 97 -11.55 -6.86 -2.89
CA GLY A 97 -12.22 -8.11 -2.54
C GLY A 97 -13.36 -8.52 -3.48
N GLU A 98 -13.81 -7.64 -4.38
CA GLU A 98 -14.88 -7.93 -5.35
C GLU A 98 -14.43 -8.72 -6.61
N HIS A 99 -13.22 -9.29 -6.63
CA HIS A 99 -12.66 -9.99 -7.80
C HIS A 99 -12.02 -11.33 -7.45
#